data_AF-A0A2S9GFX5-F1
#
_entry.id   AF-A0A2S9GFX5-F1
#
_cell.length_a   1.000
_cell.length_b   1.000
_cell.length_c   1.000
_cell.angle_alpha   90.00
_cell.angle_beta   90.00
_cell.angle_gamma   90.00
#
_symmetry.space_group_name_H-M   'P 1'
#
loop_
_entity.id
_entity.type
_entity.pdbx_description
1 polymer ?
#
loop_
_entity_poly.entity_id
_entity_poly.type
_entity_poly.pdbx_seq_one_letter_code
_entity_poly.pdbx_strand_id
1 'polypeptide(L)'
;GGDVVVAGVLGAAALTLFVRRQLRLPHPLIDVRLFRNPRFSGVVAANLLSVLGLSGLVFFLSQYFQLVHGYGPLKAGLAELPAAV
;
A
#
# COMPACT_ATOMS: atom_id res chain seq x y z
N GLY A 1 0.45 -22.22 -9.23
CA GLY A 1 -0.94 -21.95 -8.81
C GLY A 1 -1.13 -22.23 -7.33
N GLY A 2 -0.81 -23.45 -6.87
CA GLY A 2 -0.78 -23.79 -5.45
C GLY A 2 0.21 -22.95 -4.64
N ASP A 3 1.32 -22.53 -5.26
CA ASP A 3 2.38 -21.71 -4.66
C ASP A 3 1.85 -20.35 -4.14
N VAL A 4 0.94 -19.74 -4.90
CA VAL A 4 0.32 -18.45 -4.55
C VAL A 4 -0.63 -18.63 -3.36
N VAL A 5 -1.38 -19.73 -3.34
CA VAL A 5 -2.29 -20.06 -2.23
C VAL A 5 -1.50 -20.35 -0.96
N VAL A 6 -0.42 -21.14 -1.07
CA VAL A 6 0.48 -21.44 0.05
C VAL A 6 1.12 -20.17 0.61
N ALA A 7 1.63 -19.29 -0.25
CA ALA A 7 2.18 -18.00 0.16
C ALA A 7 1.12 -17.12 0.84
N GLY A 8 -0.11 -17.09 0.32
CA GLY A 8 -1.23 -16.36 0.92
C GLY A 8 -1.59 -16.88 2.31
N VAL A 9 -1.69 -18.20 2.48
CA VAL A 9 -1.98 -18.83 3.77
C VAL A 9 -0.86 -18.57 4.78
N LEU A 10 0.42 -18.69 4.37
CA LEU A 10 1.56 -18.39 5.23
C LEU A 10 1.59 -16.92 5.65
N GLY A 11 1.32 -16.00 4.72
CA GLY A 11 1.22 -14.57 5.01
C GLY A 11 0.12 -14.25 6.02
N ALA A 12 -1.09 -14.80 5.83
CA ALA A 12 -2.20 -14.64 6.76
C ALA A 12 -1.90 -15.22 8.15
N ALA A 13 -1.25 -16.39 8.21
CA ALA A 13 -0.84 -17.03 9.46
C ALA A 13 0.20 -16.19 10.21
N ALA A 14 1.22 -15.68 9.50
CA ALA A 14 2.25 -14.81 10.07
C ALA A 14 1.67 -13.49 10.61
N LEU A 15 0.77 -12.85 9.85
CA LEU A 15 0.09 -11.62 10.28
C LEU A 15 -0.74 -11.86 11.55
N THR A 16 -1.50 -12.96 11.58
CA THR A 16 -2.32 -13.34 12.74
C THR A 16 -1.44 -13.60 13.97
N LEU A 17 -0.31 -14.32 13.79
CA LEU A 17 0.64 -14.58 14.87
C LEU A 17 1.26 -13.28 15.39
N PHE A 18 1.62 -12.36 14.49
CA PHE A 18 2.16 -11.05 14.84
C PHE A 18 1.18 -10.22 15.66
N VAL A 19 -0.07 -10.10 15.20
CA VAL A 19 -1.13 -9.36 15.93
C VAL A 19 -1.37 -9.98 17.31
N ARG A 20 -1.47 -11.32 17.39
CA ARG A 20 -1.62 -12.03 18.68
C ARG A 20 -0.43 -11.80 19.61
N ARG A 21 0.78 -11.76 19.07
CA ARG A 21 2.01 -11.49 19.84
C ARG A 21 2.02 -10.05 20.36
N GLN A 22 1.70 -9.06 19.52
CA GLN A 22 1.63 -7.65 19.92
C GLN A 22 0.58 -7.43 21.01
N LEU A 23 -0.58 -8.09 20.92
CA LEU A 23 -1.64 -8.01 21.95
C LEU A 23 -1.25 -8.62 23.30
N ARG A 24 -0.33 -9.59 23.31
CA ARG A 24 0.10 -10.30 24.52
C ARG A 24 1.37 -9.74 25.16
N LEU A 25 2.11 -8.87 24.47
CA LEU A 25 3.34 -8.29 24.98
C LEU A 25 3.03 -7.20 26.03
N PRO A 26 3.77 -7.13 27.15
CA PRO A 26 3.60 -6.09 28.18
C PRO A 26 3.86 -4.66 27.65
N HIS A 27 4.76 -4.53 26.68
CA HIS A 27 5.09 -3.28 26.00
C HIS A 27 4.94 -3.45 24.49
N PRO A 28 3.72 -3.28 23.94
CA PRO A 28 3.48 -3.39 22.51
C PRO A 28 4.18 -2.25 21.76
N LEU A 29 4.81 -2.57 20.63
CA LEU A 29 5.41 -1.57 19.73
C LEU A 29 4.32 -0.76 19.01
N ILE A 30 3.20 -1.42 18.71
CA ILE A 30 2.02 -0.83 18.08
C ILE A 30 0.83 -1.24 18.91
N ASP A 31 0.13 -0.26 19.51
CA ASP A 31 -1.12 -0.53 20.19
C ASP A 31 -2.22 -0.78 19.15
N VAL A 32 -2.35 -2.05 18.75
CA VAL A 32 -3.35 -2.51 17.79
C VAL A 32 -4.79 -2.26 18.28
N ARG A 33 -5.01 -1.93 19.55
CA ARG A 33 -6.34 -1.55 20.07
C ARG A 33 -6.77 -0.17 19.58
N LEU A 34 -5.83 0.68 19.13
CA LEU A 34 -6.15 1.97 18.48
C LEU A 34 -6.97 1.78 17.20
N PHE A 35 -6.79 0.67 16.46
CA PHE A 35 -7.62 0.36 15.29
C PHE A 35 -9.09 0.06 15.64
N ARG A 36 -9.41 -0.16 16.92
CA ARG A 36 -10.80 -0.25 17.39
C ARG A 36 -11.48 1.12 17.46
N ASN A 37 -10.71 2.21 17.46
CA ASN A 37 -11.23 3.57 17.40
C ASN A 37 -11.51 3.95 15.94
N PRO A 38 -12.78 4.18 15.54
CA PRO A 38 -13.12 4.49 14.15
C PRO A 38 -12.47 5.78 13.64
N ARG A 39 -12.14 6.75 14.51
CA ARG A 39 -11.41 7.96 14.10
C ARG A 39 -9.98 7.64 13.69
N PHE A 40 -9.28 6.83 14.50
CA PHE A 40 -7.91 6.44 14.21
C PHE A 40 -7.86 5.59 12.93
N SER A 41 -8.73 4.58 12.83
CA SER A 41 -8.85 3.76 11.62
C SER A 41 -9.25 4.56 10.39
N GLY A 42 -10.10 5.58 10.54
CA GLY A 42 -10.45 6.50 9.47
C GLY A 42 -9.24 7.28 8.95
N VAL A 43 -8.41 7.83 9.84
CA VAL A 43 -7.18 8.54 9.45
C VAL A 43 -6.18 7.60 8.78
N VAL A 44 -5.99 6.39 9.31
CA VAL A 44 -5.10 5.39 8.70
C VAL A 44 -5.62 4.96 7.33
N ALA A 45 -6.92 4.71 7.19
CA ALA A 45 -7.53 4.35 5.91
C ALA A 45 -7.44 5.49 4.90
N ALA A 46 -7.68 6.73 5.31
CA ALA A 46 -7.50 7.90 4.46
C ALA A 46 -6.05 8.02 3.97
N ASN A 47 -5.07 7.86 4.87
CA ASN A 47 -3.66 7.87 4.50
C ASN A 47 -3.30 6.74 3.53
N LEU A 48 -3.79 5.52 3.78
CA LEU A 48 -3.61 4.39 2.86
C LEU A 48 -4.20 4.68 1.48
N LEU A 49 -5.42 5.23 1.43
CA LEU A 49 -6.06 5.61 0.17
C LEU A 49 -5.31 6.73 -0.55
N SER A 50 -4.77 7.71 0.18
CA SER A 50 -3.93 8.76 -0.40
C SER A 50 -2.67 8.20 -1.05
N VAL A 51 -1.95 7.31 -0.35
CA VAL A 51 -0.71 6.69 -0.87
C VAL A 51 -1.02 5.78 -2.06
N LEU A 52 -2.09 4.98 -1.97
CA LEU A 52 -2.53 4.12 -3.09
C LEU A 52 -2.97 4.96 -4.28
N GLY A 53 -3.74 6.02 -4.06
CA GLY A 53 -4.22 6.91 -5.11
C GLY A 53 -3.06 7.60 -5.83
N LEU A 54 -2.09 8.13 -5.08
CA LEU A 54 -0.90 8.74 -5.65
C LEU A 54 -0.06 7.72 -6.44
N SER A 55 0.22 6.56 -5.86
CA SER A 55 1.02 5.51 -6.51
C SER A 55 0.34 5.00 -7.78
N GLY A 56 -0.98 4.78 -7.71
CA GLY A 56 -1.79 4.38 -8.86
C GLY A 56 -1.80 5.45 -9.95
N LEU A 57 -1.97 6.72 -9.59
CA LEU A 57 -1.98 7.83 -10.54
C LEU A 57 -0.65 7.93 -11.30
N VAL A 58 0.49 7.87 -10.61
CA VAL A 58 1.82 7.91 -11.24
C VAL A 58 1.97 6.76 -12.24
N PHE A 59 1.63 5.54 -11.82
CA PHE A 59 1.70 4.36 -12.70
C PHE A 59 0.78 4.51 -13.94
N PHE A 60 -0.47 4.91 -13.74
CA PHE A 60 -1.43 5.10 -14.82
C PHE A 60 -1.03 6.23 -15.76
N LEU A 61 -0.47 7.32 -15.25
CA LEU A 61 0.00 8.45 -16.05
C LEU A 61 1.17 8.02 -16.95
N SER A 62 2.07 7.20 -16.42
CA SER A 62 3.15 6.59 -17.20
C SER A 62 2.62 5.71 -18.32
N GLN A 63 1.68 4.84 -17.99
CA GLN A 63 1.03 3.99 -18.98
C GLN A 63 0.29 4.82 -20.03
N TYR A 64 -0.41 5.90 -19.64
CA TYR A 64 -1.12 6.78 -20.54
C TYR A 64 -0.17 7.47 -21.53
N PHE A 65 0.93 8.05 -21.06
CA PHE A 65 1.91 8.68 -21.95
C PHE A 65 2.58 7.68 -22.89
N GLN A 66 2.89 6.48 -22.41
CA GLN A 66 3.54 5.46 -23.22
C GLN A 66 2.58 4.84 -24.25
N LEU A 67 1.37 4.48 -23.85
CA LEU A 67 0.42 3.72 -24.68
C LEU A 67 -0.48 4.62 -25.54
N VAL A 68 -0.88 5.80 -25.04
CA VAL A 68 -1.80 6.71 -25.76
C VAL A 68 -1.02 7.77 -26.53
N HIS A 69 -0.01 8.40 -25.90
CA HIS A 69 0.79 9.45 -26.53
C HIS A 69 2.06 8.92 -27.22
N GLY A 70 2.36 7.61 -27.13
CA GLY A 70 3.50 6.99 -27.79
C GLY A 70 4.86 7.48 -27.28
N TYR A 71 4.93 8.04 -26.06
CA TYR A 71 6.19 8.50 -25.49
C TYR A 71 7.09 7.31 -25.16
N GLY A 72 8.38 7.46 -25.46
CA GLY A 72 9.39 6.54 -24.92
C GLY A 72 9.46 6.62 -23.38
N PRO A 73 9.91 5.57 -22.69
CA PRO A 73 9.88 5.49 -21.22
C PRO A 73 10.55 6.68 -20.53
N LEU A 74 11.70 7.14 -21.04
CA LEU A 74 12.43 8.29 -20.49
C LEU A 74 11.62 9.60 -20.62
N LYS A 75 10.89 9.77 -21.72
CA LYS A 75 10.09 10.97 -21.98
C LYS A 75 8.80 10.99 -21.15
N ALA A 76 8.18 9.83 -20.93
CA ALA A 76 7.05 9.68 -20.01
C ALA A 76 7.46 10.04 -18.57
N GLY A 77 8.59 9.50 -18.10
CA GLY A 77 9.12 9.83 -16.77
C GLY A 77 9.44 11.32 -16.59
N LEU A 78 10.02 11.98 -17.61
CA LEU A 78 10.25 13.43 -17.56
C LEU A 78 8.93 14.24 -17.53
N ALA A 79 7.88 13.76 -18.19
CA ALA A 79 6.56 14.40 -18.18
C ALA A 79 5.79 14.19 -16.86
N GLU A 80 6.15 13.18 -16.07
CA GLU A 80 5.61 12.93 -14.73
C GLU A 80 6.29 13.77 -13.64
N LEU A 81 7.47 14.34 -13.89
CA LEU A 81 8.22 15.15 -12.90
C LEU A 81 7.41 16.30 -12.26
N PRO A 82 6.59 17.08 -13.00
CA PRO A 82 5.78 18.14 -12.39
C PRO A 82 4.70 17.62 -11.44
N ALA A 83 4.32 16.34 -11.53
CA ALA A 83 3.39 15.71 -10.59
C ALA A 83 4.10 15.14 -9.35
N ALA A 84 5.44 15.04 -9.37
CA ALA A 84 6.25 14.48 -8.30
C ALA A 84 6.86 15.55 -7.36
N VAL A 85 6.88 16.83 -7.77
CA VAL A 85 7.37 17.97 -6.98
C VAL A 85 6.21 18.81 -6.45
#